data_AF-A0A3D8V7H8-F1
#
_entry.id   AF-A0A3D8V7H8-F1
#
_cell.length_a   1.000
_cell.length_b   1.000
_cell.length_c   1.000
_cell.angle_alpha   90.00
_cell.angle_beta   90.00
_cell.angle_gamma   90.00
#
_symmetry.space_group_name_H-M   'P 1'
#
loop_
_entity.id
_entity.type
_entity.pdbx_description
1 polymer ?
#
loop_
_entity_poly.entity_id
_entity_poly.type
_entity_poly.pdbx_seq_one_letter_code
_entity_poly.pdbx_strand_id
1 'polypeptide(L)'
;MYTTNQNVAQNTADITSLGGRVTTAEGNISTINTNVTNLGGRVTTAESNITNLQNTVNNISSGSAGLVQQSAAGANLTVGKGTDGAAVDFADKNGTARKLLKVAAGTVASGSTDAVNGGQLYTTNQAVAQNTAAISTLDGRVTTNEGDISTLKTDVTTGMDKLSNEMAKQDGRISSQGAMSMAEAQMASGAAAAAVGNPNGAWSVGLGSEQGHGAISAGYAKPVGRKSQISFGAAFGGDDHSIGVGFAHKL
;
A
#
# COMPACT_ATOMS: atom_id res chain seq x y z
N MET A 1 121.16 56.86 32.40
CA MET A 1 120.17 57.90 32.02
C MET A 1 119.50 57.61 30.67
N TYR A 2 120.25 57.31 29.60
CA TYR A 2 119.68 57.02 28.26
C TYR A 2 118.68 55.84 28.22
N THR A 3 119.04 54.66 28.75
CA THR A 3 118.17 53.47 28.76
C THR A 3 116.88 53.67 29.57
N THR A 4 116.97 54.36 30.70
CA THR A 4 115.81 54.70 31.53
C THR A 4 114.83 55.60 30.77
N ASN A 5 115.32 56.61 30.06
CA ASN A 5 114.47 57.49 29.24
C ASN A 5 113.80 56.73 28.08
N GLN A 6 114.51 55.80 27.43
CA GLN A 6 113.92 54.93 26.41
C GLN A 6 112.82 54.02 26.97
N ASN A 7 113.03 53.42 28.14
CA ASN A 7 112.02 52.59 28.79
C ASN A 7 110.78 53.38 29.19
N VAL A 8 110.94 54.62 29.68
CA VAL A 8 109.81 55.51 30.01
C VAL A 8 109.03 55.86 28.74
N ALA A 9 109.71 56.18 27.64
CA ALA A 9 109.06 56.45 26.36
C ALA A 9 108.29 55.22 25.84
N GLN A 10 108.88 54.03 25.92
CA GLN A 10 108.22 52.77 25.56
C GLN A 10 106.98 52.51 26.43
N ASN A 11 107.11 52.60 27.76
CA ASN A 11 105.99 52.43 28.68
C ASN A 11 104.86 53.44 28.39
N THR A 12 105.20 54.68 28.02
CA THR A 12 104.21 55.71 27.65
C THR A 12 103.44 55.30 26.39
N ALA A 13 104.12 54.75 25.39
CA ALA A 13 103.50 54.22 24.17
C ALA A 13 102.60 53.00 24.47
N ASP A 14 103.06 52.07 25.30
CA ASP A 14 102.30 50.88 25.69
C ASP A 14 101.04 51.24 26.49
N ILE A 15 101.13 52.20 27.42
CA ILE A 15 99.99 52.74 28.17
C ILE A 15 98.99 53.40 27.23
N THR A 16 99.46 54.17 26.25
CA THR A 16 98.59 54.79 25.25
C THR A 16 97.87 53.74 24.40
N SER A 17 98.58 52.69 23.97
CA SER A 17 98.01 51.55 23.25
C SER A 17 96.98 50.79 24.09
N LEU A 18 97.27 50.56 25.37
CA LEU A 18 96.35 49.96 26.33
C LEU A 18 95.09 50.82 26.49
N GLY A 19 95.21 52.14 26.60
CA GLY A 19 94.07 53.06 26.64
C GLY A 19 93.17 52.98 25.41
N GLY A 20 93.76 52.87 24.21
CA GLY A 20 93.01 52.66 22.96
C GLY A 20 92.27 51.30 22.91
N ARG A 21 92.91 50.23 23.41
CA ARG A 21 92.29 48.90 23.53
C ARG A 21 91.15 48.90 24.55
N VAL A 22 91.31 49.56 25.69
CA VAL A 22 90.27 49.72 26.72
C VAL A 22 89.07 50.48 26.14
N THR A 23 89.30 51.60 25.45
CA THR A 23 88.24 52.38 24.81
C THR A 23 87.44 51.53 23.81
N THR A 24 88.14 50.72 22.99
CA THR A 24 87.49 49.78 22.06
C THR A 24 86.65 48.73 22.80
N ALA A 25 87.19 48.18 23.89
CA ALA A 25 86.50 47.18 24.71
C ALA A 25 85.22 47.76 25.34
N GLU A 26 85.28 48.97 25.87
CA GLU A 26 84.11 49.68 26.44
C GLU A 26 83.02 49.92 25.37
N GLY A 27 83.41 50.30 24.15
CA GLY A 27 82.48 50.44 23.02
C GLY A 27 81.79 49.13 22.63
N ASN A 28 82.54 48.02 22.59
CA ASN A 28 82.00 46.69 22.32
C ASN A 28 81.03 46.26 23.44
N ILE A 29 81.38 46.47 24.71
CA ILE A 29 80.52 46.17 25.87
C ILE A 29 79.22 46.96 25.80
N SER A 30 79.28 48.25 25.44
CA SER A 30 78.10 49.09 25.25
C SER A 30 77.15 48.54 24.16
N THR A 31 77.72 48.10 23.04
CA THR A 31 76.96 47.46 21.95
C THR A 31 76.33 46.14 22.39
N ILE A 32 77.08 45.31 23.12
CA ILE A 32 76.59 44.03 23.66
C ILE A 32 75.44 44.27 24.64
N ASN A 33 75.56 45.25 25.55
CA ASN A 33 74.50 45.60 26.50
C ASN A 33 73.20 46.01 25.78
N THR A 34 73.33 46.78 24.69
CA THR A 34 72.19 47.15 23.84
C THR A 34 71.56 45.91 23.20
N ASN A 35 72.36 45.01 22.63
CA ASN A 35 71.88 43.78 22.01
C ASN A 35 71.19 42.85 23.01
N VAL A 36 71.75 42.67 24.20
CA VAL A 36 71.16 41.86 25.28
C VAL A 36 69.82 42.44 25.72
N THR A 37 69.73 43.76 25.87
CA THR A 37 68.47 44.45 26.20
C THR A 37 67.41 44.20 25.12
N ASN A 38 67.79 44.33 23.85
CA ASN A 38 66.90 44.07 22.71
C ASN A 38 66.46 42.60 22.65
N LEU A 39 67.35 41.65 22.92
CA LEU A 39 67.03 40.22 23.03
C LEU A 39 66.05 39.97 24.17
N GLY A 40 66.24 40.60 25.33
CA GLY A 40 65.32 40.53 26.47
C GLY A 40 63.90 40.94 26.08
N GLY A 41 63.72 42.08 25.42
CA GLY A 41 62.40 42.53 24.95
C GLY A 41 61.75 41.57 23.92
N ARG A 42 62.56 41.00 23.02
CA ARG A 42 62.09 39.98 22.06
C ARG A 42 61.65 38.70 22.74
N VAL A 43 62.38 38.26 23.78
CA VAL A 43 62.03 37.05 24.56
C VAL A 43 60.72 37.27 25.32
N THR A 44 60.55 38.40 26.02
CA THR A 44 59.28 38.72 26.71
C THR A 44 58.08 38.76 25.75
N THR A 45 58.28 39.31 24.55
CA THR A 45 57.24 39.32 23.52
C THR A 45 56.92 37.90 23.05
N ALA A 46 57.93 37.05 22.87
CA ALA A 46 57.75 35.66 22.48
C ALA A 46 57.01 34.85 23.56
N GLU A 47 57.34 35.03 24.84
CA GLU A 47 56.67 34.38 25.97
C GLU A 47 55.18 34.74 26.03
N SER A 48 54.85 36.01 25.80
CA SER A 48 53.46 36.49 25.75
C SER A 48 52.68 35.87 24.57
N ASN A 49 53.30 35.82 23.38
CA ASN A 49 52.69 35.20 22.21
C ASN A 49 52.48 33.70 22.40
N ILE A 50 53.44 32.99 23.00
CA ILE A 50 53.33 31.55 23.31
C ILE A 50 52.16 31.31 24.27
N THR A 51 52.01 32.14 25.30
CA THR A 51 50.89 32.03 26.26
C THR A 51 49.54 32.22 25.55
N ASN A 52 49.42 33.20 24.66
CA ASN A 52 48.19 33.43 23.90
C ASN A 52 47.86 32.27 22.93
N LEU A 53 48.88 31.69 22.29
CA LEU A 53 48.72 30.50 21.45
C LEU A 53 48.28 29.29 22.27
N GLN A 54 48.86 29.08 23.45
CA GLN A 54 48.47 28.01 24.37
C GLN A 54 47.00 28.15 24.79
N ASN A 55 46.55 29.37 25.12
CA ASN A 55 45.15 29.64 25.43
C ASN A 55 44.22 29.32 24.25
N THR A 56 44.60 29.70 23.03
CA THR A 56 43.83 29.40 21.81
C THR A 56 43.73 27.89 21.56
N VAL A 57 44.84 27.16 21.72
CA VAL A 57 44.88 25.71 21.59
C VAL A 57 44.02 25.03 22.66
N ASN A 58 44.07 25.50 23.91
CA ASN A 58 43.22 25.00 24.99
C ASN A 58 41.73 25.22 24.69
N ASN A 59 41.37 26.38 24.15
CA ASN A 59 39.98 26.67 23.76
C ASN A 59 39.48 25.80 22.60
N ILE A 60 40.34 25.54 21.60
CA ILE A 60 40.01 24.61 20.50
C ILE A 60 39.90 23.17 21.03
N SER A 61 40.85 22.73 21.85
CA SER A 61 40.89 21.38 22.40
C SER A 61 39.71 21.08 23.33
N SER A 62 39.20 22.10 24.03
CA SER A 62 38.02 21.98 24.89
C SER A 62 36.70 22.14 24.13
N GLY A 63 36.72 22.50 22.84
CA GLY A 63 35.52 22.78 22.05
C GLY A 63 34.84 24.11 22.41
N SER A 64 35.50 24.99 23.17
CA SER A 64 35.00 26.35 23.44
C SER A 64 35.27 27.33 22.29
N ALA A 65 36.05 26.91 21.28
CA ALA A 65 36.33 27.67 20.06
C ALA A 65 36.43 26.71 18.86
N GLY A 66 36.11 27.19 17.66
CA GLY A 66 36.17 26.42 16.41
C GLY A 66 34.82 26.33 15.68
N LEU A 67 34.67 25.41 14.72
CA LEU A 67 33.39 25.21 14.03
C LEU A 67 32.45 24.31 14.82
N VAL A 68 32.97 23.27 15.47
CA VAL A 68 32.20 22.41 16.38
C VAL A 68 32.44 22.91 17.79
N GLN A 69 31.38 23.36 18.45
CA GLN A 69 31.50 24.00 19.76
C GLN A 69 30.46 23.49 20.76
N GLN A 70 30.88 23.43 22.02
CA GLN A 70 30.01 23.33 23.19
C GLN A 70 30.22 24.58 24.06
N SER A 71 29.20 25.43 24.16
CA SER A 71 29.33 26.72 24.85
C SER A 71 29.47 26.59 26.38
N ALA A 72 28.95 25.51 26.96
CA ALA A 72 29.04 25.19 28.39
C ALA A 72 28.81 23.69 28.60
N ALA A 73 29.30 23.14 29.71
CA ALA A 73 29.07 21.73 30.05
C ALA A 73 27.58 21.39 30.07
N GLY A 74 27.19 20.34 29.34
CA GLY A 74 25.79 19.92 29.19
C GLY A 74 24.98 20.68 28.14
N ALA A 75 25.51 21.76 27.56
CA ALA A 75 24.90 22.41 26.41
C ALA A 75 25.02 21.53 25.15
N ASN A 76 24.10 21.73 24.20
CA ASN A 76 24.17 21.05 22.91
C ASN A 76 25.47 21.39 22.19
N LEU A 77 26.03 20.39 21.53
CA LEU A 77 27.07 20.60 20.52
C LEU A 77 26.45 21.28 19.31
N THR A 78 27.14 22.27 18.78
CA THR A 78 26.71 23.01 17.59
C THR A 78 27.79 22.97 16.52
N VAL A 79 27.39 23.06 15.26
CA VAL A 79 28.30 23.11 14.12
C VAL A 79 28.03 24.43 13.39
N GLY A 80 29.03 25.31 13.34
CA GLY A 80 28.95 26.56 12.60
C GLY A 80 27.96 27.59 13.15
N LYS A 81 27.57 27.54 14.43
CA LYS A 81 26.55 28.46 15.00
C LYS A 81 26.86 29.95 14.81
N GLY A 82 28.14 30.32 14.79
CA GLY A 82 28.60 31.70 14.59
C GLY A 82 28.88 32.08 13.13
N THR A 83 28.60 31.20 12.18
CA THR A 83 28.88 31.37 10.76
C THR A 83 27.62 31.08 9.94
N ASP A 84 27.51 31.64 8.74
CA ASP A 84 26.45 31.27 7.80
C ASP A 84 26.73 29.89 7.16
N GLY A 85 25.72 29.28 6.55
CA GLY A 85 25.81 28.00 5.85
C GLY A 85 24.46 27.29 5.78
N ALA A 86 24.11 26.76 4.62
CA ALA A 86 22.82 26.08 4.40
C ALA A 86 22.82 24.61 4.81
N ALA A 87 23.99 23.95 4.90
CA ALA A 87 24.08 22.52 5.16
C ALA A 87 25.43 22.12 5.79
N VAL A 88 25.44 20.97 6.47
CA VAL A 88 26.65 20.25 6.86
C VAL A 88 26.79 19.04 5.92
N ASP A 89 27.81 19.08 5.06
CA ASP A 89 28.11 17.96 4.16
C ASP A 89 29.04 16.95 4.85
N PHE A 90 28.63 15.68 4.87
CA PHE A 90 29.36 14.57 5.49
C PHE A 90 30.07 13.67 4.46
N ALA A 91 30.16 14.09 3.20
CA ALA A 91 30.89 13.35 2.18
C ALA A 91 32.37 13.13 2.54
N ASP A 92 32.95 12.03 2.07
CA ASP A 92 34.38 11.79 2.16
C ASP A 92 35.19 12.54 1.08
N LYS A 93 36.51 12.33 1.07
CA LYS A 93 37.42 13.00 0.11
C LYS A 93 37.09 12.71 -1.36
N ASN A 94 36.32 11.67 -1.64
CA ASN A 94 35.90 11.26 -2.98
C ASN A 94 34.44 11.66 -3.26
N GLY A 95 33.78 12.39 -2.36
CA GLY A 95 32.36 12.75 -2.49
C GLY A 95 31.39 11.64 -2.06
N THR A 96 31.85 10.56 -1.44
CA THR A 96 30.98 9.45 -1.03
C THR A 96 30.34 9.71 0.32
N ALA A 97 29.03 9.48 0.44
CA ALA A 97 28.28 9.65 1.68
C ALA A 97 28.79 8.73 2.80
N ARG A 98 28.76 9.25 4.05
CA ARG A 98 29.14 8.50 5.26
C ARG A 98 27.92 8.13 6.08
N LYS A 99 28.05 7.08 6.89
CA LYS A 99 27.04 6.74 7.91
C LYS A 99 27.19 7.67 9.12
N LEU A 100 26.09 8.28 9.54
CA LEU A 100 25.99 8.91 10.86
C LEU A 100 25.55 7.85 11.86
N LEU A 101 26.48 7.39 12.70
CA LEU A 101 26.25 6.31 13.65
C LEU A 101 25.80 6.85 15.01
N LYS A 102 25.14 6.00 15.81
CA LYS A 102 24.72 6.30 17.20
C LYS A 102 23.78 7.51 17.31
N VAL A 103 22.94 7.72 16.29
CA VAL A 103 21.83 8.67 16.34
C VAL A 103 20.73 8.11 17.26
N ALA A 104 20.46 8.81 18.36
CA ALA A 104 19.33 8.49 19.24
C ALA A 104 18.01 8.59 18.47
N ALA A 105 16.94 7.93 18.95
CA ALA A 105 15.64 8.06 18.30
C ALA A 105 15.16 9.51 18.40
N GLY A 106 14.92 10.14 17.25
CA GLY A 106 14.41 11.50 17.18
C GLY A 106 12.94 11.58 17.55
N THR A 107 12.46 12.75 17.96
CA THR A 107 11.03 12.96 18.20
C THR A 107 10.27 12.90 16.88
N VAL A 108 9.27 12.02 16.76
CA VAL A 108 8.41 11.93 15.55
C VAL A 108 7.09 12.64 15.84
N ALA A 109 7.08 13.95 15.60
CA ALA A 109 5.93 14.82 15.80
C ALA A 109 5.94 15.98 14.79
N SER A 110 4.80 16.64 14.60
CA SER A 110 4.69 17.79 13.70
C SER A 110 5.64 18.92 14.11
N GLY A 111 6.41 19.44 13.16
CA GLY A 111 7.41 20.49 13.41
C GLY A 111 8.74 20.02 14.02
N SER A 112 8.93 18.71 14.26
CA SER A 112 10.20 18.18 14.74
C SER A 112 11.32 18.37 13.71
N THR A 113 12.50 18.76 14.19
CA THR A 113 13.74 18.87 13.41
C THR A 113 14.78 17.82 13.81
N ASP A 114 14.39 16.84 14.62
CA ASP A 114 15.27 15.78 15.07
C ASP A 114 15.54 14.80 13.93
N ALA A 115 16.80 14.34 13.82
CA ALA A 115 17.12 13.24 12.94
C ALA A 115 16.45 11.94 13.43
N VAL A 116 15.83 11.20 12.50
CA VAL A 116 15.31 9.85 12.76
C VAL A 116 16.38 8.80 12.47
N ASN A 117 16.36 7.72 13.23
CA ASN A 117 17.32 6.62 13.04
C ASN A 117 16.69 5.40 12.35
N GLY A 118 17.52 4.41 12.02
CA GLY A 118 17.08 3.19 11.33
C GLY A 118 16.07 2.34 12.12
N GLY A 119 16.11 2.36 13.46
CA GLY A 119 15.15 1.62 14.29
C GLY A 119 13.73 2.16 14.19
N GLN A 120 13.60 3.49 14.07
CA GLN A 120 12.31 4.15 13.87
C GLN A 120 11.74 3.82 12.48
N LEU A 121 12.56 3.94 11.42
CA LEU A 121 12.13 3.59 10.07
C LEU A 121 11.79 2.10 9.95
N TYR A 122 12.53 1.22 10.61
CA TYR A 122 12.24 -0.21 10.68
C TYR A 122 10.86 -0.48 11.29
N THR A 123 10.53 0.18 12.41
CA THR A 123 9.21 0.03 13.06
C THR A 123 8.08 0.41 12.11
N THR A 124 8.22 1.53 11.39
CA THR A 124 7.27 1.93 10.34
C THR A 124 7.16 0.88 9.23
N ASN A 125 8.29 0.37 8.74
CA ASN A 125 8.31 -0.64 7.68
C ASN A 125 7.66 -1.96 8.10
N GLN A 126 7.75 -2.35 9.37
CA GLN A 126 7.05 -3.53 9.89
C GLN A 126 5.52 -3.33 9.85
N ALA A 127 5.03 -2.14 10.22
CA ALA A 127 3.60 -1.82 10.11
C ALA A 127 3.13 -1.82 8.65
N VAL A 128 3.94 -1.29 7.73
CA VAL A 128 3.65 -1.33 6.28
C VAL A 128 3.61 -2.78 5.77
N ALA A 129 4.55 -3.63 6.17
CA ALA A 129 4.56 -5.04 5.78
C ALA A 129 3.30 -5.79 6.27
N GLN A 130 2.84 -5.50 7.50
CA GLN A 130 1.58 -6.05 8.03
C GLN A 130 0.38 -5.61 7.20
N ASN A 131 0.30 -4.33 6.81
CA ASN A 131 -0.75 -3.84 5.93
C ASN A 131 -0.72 -4.54 4.57
N THR A 132 0.45 -4.74 3.97
CA THR A 132 0.60 -5.46 2.70
C THR A 132 0.05 -6.89 2.80
N ALA A 133 0.36 -7.61 3.88
CA ALA A 133 -0.16 -8.95 4.11
C ALA A 133 -1.70 -8.98 4.29
N ALA A 134 -2.24 -8.01 5.04
CA ALA A 134 -3.68 -7.86 5.22
C ALA A 134 -4.40 -7.58 3.89
N ILE A 135 -3.83 -6.73 3.03
CA ILE A 135 -4.37 -6.42 1.70
C ILE A 135 -4.37 -7.67 0.82
N SER A 136 -3.29 -8.46 0.79
CA SER A 136 -3.26 -9.71 0.02
C SER A 136 -4.32 -10.73 0.49
N THR A 137 -4.62 -10.75 1.80
CA THR A 137 -5.71 -11.59 2.32
C THR A 137 -7.09 -11.09 1.86
N LEU A 138 -7.29 -9.76 1.84
CA LEU A 138 -8.52 -9.17 1.33
C LEU A 138 -8.71 -9.44 -0.16
N ASP A 139 -7.64 -9.34 -0.95
CA ASP A 139 -7.64 -9.65 -2.38
C ASP A 139 -8.10 -11.09 -2.64
N GLY A 140 -7.54 -12.08 -1.92
CA GLY A 140 -7.98 -13.47 -2.03
C GLY A 140 -9.47 -13.66 -1.70
N ARG A 141 -9.99 -12.97 -0.67
CA ARG A 141 -11.42 -13.00 -0.34
C ARG A 141 -12.29 -12.39 -1.44
N VAL A 142 -11.83 -11.31 -2.07
CA VAL A 142 -12.53 -10.70 -3.21
C VAL A 142 -12.56 -11.65 -4.40
N THR A 143 -11.44 -12.31 -4.74
CA THR A 143 -11.41 -13.32 -5.80
C THR A 143 -12.37 -14.48 -5.53
N THR A 144 -12.45 -14.97 -4.29
CA THR A 144 -13.45 -15.99 -3.90
C THR A 144 -14.87 -15.48 -4.13
N ASN A 145 -15.18 -14.27 -3.65
CA ASN A 145 -16.50 -13.67 -3.84
C ASN A 145 -16.85 -13.48 -5.33
N GLU A 146 -15.90 -13.06 -6.16
CA GLU A 146 -16.08 -12.94 -7.61
C GLU A 146 -16.46 -14.30 -8.24
N GLY A 147 -15.80 -15.39 -7.81
CA GLY A 147 -16.12 -16.76 -8.22
C GLY A 147 -17.51 -17.22 -7.77
N ASP A 148 -17.86 -16.98 -6.51
CA ASP A 148 -19.16 -17.33 -5.95
C ASP A 148 -20.30 -16.58 -6.66
N ILE A 149 -20.12 -15.28 -6.94
CA ILE A 149 -21.08 -14.46 -7.69
C ILE A 149 -21.24 -14.98 -9.12
N SER A 150 -20.14 -15.38 -9.79
CA SER A 150 -20.20 -15.97 -11.12
C SER A 150 -20.96 -17.29 -11.14
N THR A 151 -20.77 -18.13 -10.11
CA THR A 151 -21.51 -19.39 -9.94
C THR A 151 -22.99 -19.12 -9.71
N LEU A 152 -23.33 -18.22 -8.78
CA LEU A 152 -24.70 -17.83 -8.49
C LEU A 152 -25.42 -17.29 -9.74
N LYS A 153 -24.73 -16.49 -10.55
CA LYS A 153 -25.27 -15.99 -11.84
C LYS A 153 -25.62 -17.14 -12.79
N THR A 154 -24.75 -18.16 -12.86
CA THR A 154 -24.96 -19.35 -13.71
C THR A 154 -26.13 -20.19 -13.21
N ASP A 155 -26.20 -20.42 -11.90
CA ASP A 155 -27.27 -21.19 -11.26
C ASP A 155 -28.63 -20.52 -11.45
N VAL A 156 -28.71 -19.20 -11.24
CA VAL A 156 -29.93 -18.41 -11.47
C VAL A 156 -30.36 -18.50 -12.94
N THR A 157 -29.44 -18.31 -13.88
CA THR A 157 -29.74 -18.38 -15.33
C THR A 157 -30.26 -19.76 -15.71
N THR A 158 -29.56 -20.82 -15.28
CA THR A 158 -29.96 -22.21 -15.54
C THR A 158 -31.32 -22.55 -14.89
N GLY A 159 -31.55 -22.05 -13.68
CA GLY A 159 -32.83 -22.20 -12.98
C GLY A 159 -33.98 -21.54 -13.72
N MET A 160 -33.76 -20.32 -14.24
CA MET A 160 -34.72 -19.60 -15.06
C MET A 160 -35.02 -20.31 -16.39
N ASP A 161 -34.01 -20.88 -17.04
CA ASP A 161 -34.20 -21.66 -18.27
C ASP A 161 -35.02 -22.94 -18.02
N LYS A 162 -34.72 -23.66 -16.93
CA LYS A 162 -35.50 -24.84 -16.51
C LYS A 162 -36.95 -24.48 -16.23
N LEU A 163 -37.19 -23.39 -15.48
CA LEU A 163 -38.54 -22.90 -15.20
C LEU A 163 -39.27 -22.55 -16.50
N SER A 164 -38.62 -21.83 -17.41
CA SER A 164 -39.20 -21.45 -18.71
C SER A 164 -39.59 -22.68 -19.54
N ASN A 165 -38.72 -23.70 -19.58
CA ASN A 165 -38.99 -24.96 -20.27
C ASN A 165 -40.15 -25.74 -19.65
N GLU A 166 -40.23 -25.81 -18.31
CA GLU A 166 -41.33 -26.49 -17.63
C GLU A 166 -42.66 -25.76 -17.82
N MET A 167 -42.65 -24.42 -17.75
CA MET A 167 -43.83 -23.61 -18.05
C MET A 167 -44.30 -23.82 -19.50
N ALA A 168 -43.39 -23.89 -20.48
CA ALA A 168 -43.74 -24.18 -21.87
C ALA A 168 -44.35 -25.57 -22.05
N LYS A 169 -43.84 -26.59 -21.35
CA LYS A 169 -44.43 -27.94 -21.35
C LYS A 169 -45.81 -27.95 -20.70
N GLN A 170 -45.98 -27.24 -19.59
CA GLN A 170 -47.27 -27.13 -18.92
C GLN A 170 -48.30 -26.44 -19.82
N ASP A 171 -47.91 -25.35 -20.50
CA ASP A 171 -48.78 -24.64 -21.43
C ASP A 171 -49.20 -25.54 -22.62
N GLY A 172 -48.26 -26.32 -23.17
CA GLY A 172 -48.57 -27.33 -24.19
C GLY A 172 -49.54 -28.41 -23.69
N ARG A 173 -49.32 -28.94 -22.48
CA ARG A 173 -50.22 -29.93 -21.86
C ARG A 173 -51.60 -29.35 -21.53
N ILE A 174 -51.68 -28.10 -21.07
CA ILE A 174 -52.96 -27.41 -20.83
C ILE A 174 -53.72 -27.27 -22.16
N SER A 175 -53.04 -26.84 -23.23
CA SER A 175 -53.62 -26.73 -24.56
C SER A 175 -54.09 -28.09 -25.09
N SER A 176 -53.30 -29.15 -24.89
CA SER A 176 -53.66 -30.53 -25.24
C SER A 176 -54.87 -31.04 -24.46
N GLN A 177 -54.93 -30.79 -23.14
CA GLN A 177 -56.07 -31.13 -22.29
C GLN A 177 -57.34 -30.36 -22.67
N GLY A 178 -57.20 -29.09 -23.05
CA GLY A 178 -58.29 -28.28 -23.54
C GLY A 178 -58.86 -28.81 -24.87
N ALA A 179 -57.99 -29.15 -25.83
CA ALA A 179 -58.38 -29.83 -27.06
C ALA A 179 -59.05 -31.19 -26.78
N MET A 180 -58.51 -32.01 -25.87
CA MET A 180 -59.12 -33.28 -25.48
C MET A 180 -60.49 -33.10 -24.83
N SER A 181 -60.64 -32.12 -23.94
CA SER A 181 -61.92 -31.81 -23.30
C SER A 181 -62.99 -31.41 -24.33
N MET A 182 -62.60 -30.61 -25.34
CA MET A 182 -63.48 -30.28 -26.46
C MET A 182 -63.83 -31.50 -27.31
N ALA A 183 -62.86 -32.35 -27.60
CA ALA A 183 -63.08 -33.59 -28.34
C ALA A 183 -64.08 -34.49 -27.58
N GLU A 184 -63.88 -34.71 -26.29
CA GLU A 184 -64.76 -35.51 -25.45
C GLU A 184 -66.16 -34.91 -25.33
N ALA A 185 -66.27 -33.59 -25.21
CA ALA A 185 -67.56 -32.90 -25.19
C ALA A 185 -68.31 -33.11 -26.52
N GLN A 186 -67.63 -32.98 -27.66
CA GLN A 186 -68.23 -33.27 -28.97
C GLN A 186 -68.65 -34.73 -29.10
N MET A 187 -67.79 -35.67 -28.69
CA MET A 187 -68.09 -37.10 -28.69
C MET A 187 -69.29 -37.42 -27.80
N ALA A 188 -69.31 -36.92 -26.56
CA ALA A 188 -70.45 -37.12 -25.67
C ALA A 188 -71.75 -36.57 -26.28
N SER A 189 -71.71 -35.40 -26.93
CA SER A 189 -72.87 -34.82 -27.63
C SER A 189 -73.29 -35.63 -28.88
N GLY A 190 -72.33 -36.14 -29.66
CA GLY A 190 -72.58 -36.93 -30.86
C GLY A 190 -73.13 -38.31 -30.53
N ALA A 191 -72.54 -39.00 -29.54
CA ALA A 191 -73.04 -40.27 -29.03
C ALA A 191 -74.41 -40.09 -28.39
N ALA A 192 -74.64 -39.00 -27.65
CA ALA A 192 -75.94 -38.64 -27.10
C ALA A 192 -77.01 -38.54 -28.18
N ALA A 193 -76.73 -37.82 -29.26
CA ALA A 193 -77.64 -37.62 -30.38
C ALA A 193 -77.89 -38.94 -31.14
N ALA A 194 -76.85 -39.73 -31.39
CA ALA A 194 -76.94 -41.01 -32.10
C ALA A 194 -77.58 -42.14 -31.28
N ALA A 195 -77.52 -42.07 -29.94
CA ALA A 195 -78.15 -43.03 -29.04
C ALA A 195 -79.65 -42.74 -28.79
N VAL A 196 -80.19 -41.60 -29.24
CA VAL A 196 -81.61 -41.26 -29.08
C VAL A 196 -82.47 -42.27 -29.85
N GLY A 197 -83.21 -43.10 -29.11
CA GLY A 197 -84.09 -44.13 -29.69
C GLY A 197 -83.38 -45.44 -30.04
N ASN A 198 -82.06 -45.56 -29.81
CA ASN A 198 -81.31 -46.79 -30.01
C ASN A 198 -81.03 -47.49 -28.66
N PRO A 199 -81.75 -48.57 -28.31
CA PRO A 199 -81.59 -49.26 -27.02
C PRO A 199 -80.22 -49.94 -26.87
N ASN A 200 -79.49 -50.13 -27.97
CA ASN A 200 -78.18 -50.76 -28.00
C ASN A 200 -77.03 -49.75 -27.88
N GLY A 201 -77.32 -48.46 -27.64
CA GLY A 201 -76.31 -47.39 -27.55
C GLY A 201 -75.65 -47.05 -28.88
N ALA A 202 -74.77 -46.05 -28.89
CA ALA A 202 -74.09 -45.58 -30.09
C ALA A 202 -72.63 -45.23 -29.82
N TRP A 203 -71.79 -45.54 -30.80
CA TRP A 203 -70.42 -45.04 -30.87
C TRP A 203 -70.41 -43.65 -31.50
N SER A 204 -69.47 -42.81 -31.07
CA SER A 204 -69.18 -41.57 -31.77
C SER A 204 -67.71 -41.18 -31.61
N VAL A 205 -67.31 -40.22 -32.44
CA VAL A 205 -65.99 -39.62 -32.44
C VAL A 205 -66.17 -38.12 -32.29
N GLY A 206 -65.33 -37.49 -31.49
CA GLY A 206 -65.30 -36.05 -31.33
C GLY A 206 -63.91 -35.52 -31.65
N LEU A 207 -63.86 -34.31 -32.21
CA LEU A 207 -62.62 -33.64 -32.58
C LEU A 207 -62.52 -32.35 -31.76
N GLY A 208 -61.35 -32.07 -31.20
CA GLY A 208 -61.11 -30.86 -30.45
C GLY A 208 -59.86 -30.17 -30.93
N SER A 209 -59.84 -28.86 -30.86
CA SER A 209 -58.65 -28.08 -31.14
C SER A 209 -58.58 -26.88 -30.20
N GLU A 210 -57.40 -26.66 -29.63
CA GLU A 210 -57.11 -25.55 -28.73
C GLU A 210 -55.66 -25.10 -28.89
N GLN A 211 -55.46 -23.80 -29.12
CA GLN A 211 -54.14 -23.18 -29.30
C GLN A 211 -53.15 -24.00 -30.17
N GLY A 212 -53.62 -24.47 -31.33
CA GLY A 212 -52.79 -25.24 -32.28
C GLY A 212 -52.60 -26.71 -31.94
N HIS A 213 -53.10 -27.19 -30.79
CA HIS A 213 -53.15 -28.60 -30.44
C HIS A 213 -54.48 -29.19 -30.93
N GLY A 214 -54.42 -30.43 -31.42
CA GLY A 214 -55.58 -31.19 -31.86
C GLY A 214 -55.74 -32.45 -31.02
N ALA A 215 -56.99 -32.82 -30.75
CA ALA A 215 -57.31 -34.05 -30.07
C ALA A 215 -58.46 -34.78 -30.76
N ILE A 216 -58.42 -36.11 -30.68
CA ILE A 216 -59.46 -36.99 -31.16
C ILE A 216 -59.94 -37.80 -29.98
N SER A 217 -61.24 -37.97 -29.88
CA SER A 217 -61.83 -38.83 -28.87
C SER A 217 -62.80 -39.81 -29.49
N ALA A 218 -62.89 -40.99 -28.92
CA ALA A 218 -63.85 -42.01 -29.33
C ALA A 218 -64.51 -42.59 -28.09
N GLY A 219 -65.81 -42.85 -28.20
CA GLY A 219 -66.54 -43.40 -27.07
C GLY A 219 -67.92 -43.88 -27.43
N TYR A 220 -68.54 -44.50 -26.43
CA TYR A 220 -69.81 -45.18 -26.54
C TYR A 220 -70.76 -44.63 -25.49
N ALA A 221 -71.97 -44.24 -25.91
CA ALA A 221 -73.04 -43.85 -25.01
C ALA A 221 -74.16 -44.88 -25.05
N LYS A 222 -74.67 -45.22 -23.87
CA LYS A 222 -75.82 -46.10 -23.70
C LYS A 222 -76.93 -45.39 -22.93
N PRO A 223 -78.17 -45.37 -23.46
CA PRO A 223 -79.30 -44.85 -22.71
C PRO A 223 -79.57 -45.74 -21.48
N VAL A 224 -79.76 -45.11 -20.33
CA VAL A 224 -80.13 -45.75 -19.07
C VAL A 224 -81.51 -45.22 -18.69
N GLY A 225 -82.54 -45.94 -19.14
CA GLY A 225 -83.93 -45.49 -19.06
C GLY A 225 -84.32 -44.55 -20.20
N ARG A 226 -85.52 -43.94 -20.11
CA ARG A 226 -86.10 -43.13 -21.21
C ARG A 226 -85.50 -41.73 -21.36
N LYS A 227 -84.84 -41.20 -20.32
CA LYS A 227 -84.37 -39.79 -20.24
C LYS A 227 -82.91 -39.60 -19.85
N SER A 228 -82.20 -40.66 -19.45
CA SER A 228 -80.80 -40.56 -19.02
C SER A 228 -79.90 -41.42 -19.89
N GLN A 229 -78.63 -41.08 -19.96
CA GLN A 229 -77.61 -41.87 -20.64
C GLN A 229 -76.28 -41.75 -19.92
N ILE A 230 -75.46 -42.79 -20.06
CA ILE A 230 -74.09 -42.83 -19.60
C ILE A 230 -73.20 -42.98 -20.83
N SER A 231 -72.14 -42.20 -20.91
CA SER A 231 -71.11 -42.31 -21.94
C SER A 231 -69.75 -42.61 -21.34
N PHE A 232 -68.97 -43.42 -22.03
CA PHE A 232 -67.57 -43.69 -21.72
C PHE A 232 -66.76 -43.31 -22.95
N GLY A 233 -65.65 -42.61 -22.75
CA GLY A 233 -64.85 -42.08 -23.82
C GLY A 233 -63.37 -42.07 -23.47
N ALA A 234 -62.53 -42.16 -24.50
CA ALA A 234 -61.11 -41.87 -24.38
C ALA A 234 -60.74 -40.80 -25.40
N ALA A 235 -59.89 -39.86 -25.00
CA ALA A 235 -59.33 -38.83 -25.86
C ALA A 235 -57.80 -38.93 -25.92
N PHE A 236 -57.27 -38.58 -27.09
CA PHE A 236 -55.86 -38.64 -27.43
C PHE A 236 -55.48 -37.34 -28.16
N GLY A 237 -54.43 -36.68 -27.69
CA GLY A 237 -53.91 -35.43 -28.27
C GLY A 237 -52.41 -35.35 -28.09
N GLY A 238 -51.65 -35.44 -29.19
CA GLY A 238 -50.19 -35.56 -29.11
C GLY A 238 -49.76 -36.77 -28.27
N ASP A 239 -48.97 -36.54 -27.23
CA ASP A 239 -48.53 -37.55 -26.26
C ASP A 239 -49.48 -37.69 -25.04
N ASP A 240 -50.44 -36.76 -24.89
CA ASP A 240 -51.41 -36.80 -23.80
C ASP A 240 -52.62 -37.68 -24.15
N HIS A 241 -53.19 -38.29 -23.12
CA HIS A 241 -54.37 -39.13 -23.22
C HIS A 241 -55.24 -38.96 -21.98
N SER A 242 -56.54 -39.15 -22.14
CA SER A 242 -57.51 -39.09 -21.06
C SER A 242 -58.64 -40.08 -21.29
N ILE A 243 -59.32 -40.43 -20.21
CA ILE A 243 -60.51 -41.28 -20.22
C ILE A 243 -61.58 -40.55 -19.41
N GLY A 244 -62.73 -40.34 -20.02
CA GLY A 244 -63.85 -39.63 -19.45
C GLY A 244 -65.07 -40.53 -19.28
N VAL A 245 -65.87 -40.24 -18.25
CA VAL A 245 -67.23 -40.77 -18.09
C VAL A 245 -68.21 -39.61 -18.03
N GLY A 246 -69.26 -39.68 -18.83
CA GLY A 246 -70.27 -38.64 -18.95
C GLY A 246 -71.64 -39.14 -18.54
N PHE A 247 -72.40 -38.27 -17.89
CA PHE A 247 -73.82 -38.50 -17.59
C PHE A 247 -74.61 -37.34 -18.19
N ALA A 248 -75.68 -37.66 -18.92
CA ALA A 248 -76.60 -36.65 -19.39
C ALA A 248 -78.04 -37.06 -19.08
N HIS A 249 -78.84 -36.05 -18.74
CA HIS A 249 -80.26 -36.19 -18.46
C HIS A 249 -81.04 -35.19 -19.31
N LYS A 250 -82.04 -35.66 -20.05
CA LYS A 250 -82.97 -34.80 -20.79
C LYS A 250 -84.02 -34.26 -19.82
N LEU A 251 -84.08 -32.95 -19.65
CA LEU A 251 -85.19 -32.26 -18.96
C LEU A 251 -86.52 -32.57 -19.68
#